data_AF-A0A8B7E5M5-F1
#
_entry.id   AF-A0A8B7E5M5-F1
#
_cell.length_a   1.000
_cell.length_b   1.000
_cell.length_c   1.000
_cell.angle_alpha   90.00
_cell.angle_beta   90.00
_cell.angle_gamma   90.00
#
_symmetry.space_group_name_H-M   'P 1'
#
loop_
_entity.id
_entity.type
_entity.pdbx_description
1 polymer ?
#
loop_
_entity_poly.entity_id
_entity_poly.type
_entity_poly.pdbx_seq_one_letter_code
_entity_poly.pdbx_strand_id
1 'polypeptide(L)'
;MENPSRSLINKICNPKPPQIKTQALLWGTQHEYEAKELYTNFYSDPNFVSEIICLSEKKVHRGINVKDIGLCFILDKPWIGASPDAVVFCDCCGYGVVEIKCPFSLREKSLREEISSGRSYILNENKQYTINKNHSYYTQVQIQMYATGTSYCDFMVWTPVEFVIFRIASDTEYQKNAIGTINKFWRLNILPELLTKRIANDDNNDKETFSKDAEPDSVQSYCVCNSLTAEGDMVACDSCDKWFHPTCLKLKKLPSSKIWYCPICRKKIYNAMLML
;
A
#
# COMPACT_ATOMS: atom_id res chain seq x y z
N MET A 1 12.72 -8.43 -0.71
CA MET A 1 11.61 -9.23 -0.15
C MET A 1 11.93 -10.73 -0.29
N GLU A 2 13.04 -11.21 0.25
CA GLU A 2 13.40 -12.64 0.11
C GLU A 2 12.74 -13.52 1.17
N ASN A 3 12.36 -12.93 2.32
CA ASN A 3 11.67 -13.62 3.41
C ASN A 3 10.43 -12.81 3.84
N PRO A 4 9.32 -12.87 3.08
CA PRO A 4 8.08 -12.22 3.50
C PRO A 4 7.46 -12.89 4.73
N SER A 5 6.62 -12.16 5.46
CA SER A 5 5.90 -12.74 6.60
C SER A 5 4.90 -13.80 6.13
N ARG A 6 4.69 -14.83 6.96
CA ARG A 6 3.64 -15.84 6.74
C ARG A 6 2.26 -15.18 6.58
N SER A 7 1.97 -14.15 7.38
CA SER A 7 0.73 -13.38 7.31
C SER A 7 0.50 -12.73 5.94
N LEU A 8 1.55 -12.22 5.30
CA LEU A 8 1.46 -11.62 3.97
C LEU A 8 1.17 -12.68 2.90
N ILE A 9 1.89 -13.81 2.94
CA ILE A 9 1.67 -14.92 2.00
C ILE A 9 0.24 -15.46 2.14
N ASN A 10 -0.20 -15.72 3.37
CA ASN A 10 -1.57 -16.19 3.65
C ASN A 10 -2.61 -15.17 3.17
N LYS A 11 -2.39 -13.88 3.38
CA LYS A 11 -3.31 -12.84 2.91
C LYS A 11 -3.45 -12.83 1.38
N ILE A 12 -2.35 -13.05 0.66
CA ILE A 12 -2.34 -13.08 -0.82
C ILE A 12 -2.97 -14.37 -1.35
N CYS A 13 -2.69 -15.51 -0.72
CA CYS A 13 -3.15 -16.82 -1.19
C CYS A 13 -4.57 -17.18 -0.71
N ASN A 14 -5.15 -16.40 0.22
CA ASN A 14 -6.49 -16.63 0.72
C ASN A 14 -7.56 -16.12 -0.28
N PRO A 15 -8.45 -16.98 -0.79
CA PRO A 15 -9.49 -16.59 -1.75
C PRO A 15 -10.59 -15.70 -1.15
N LYS A 16 -10.66 -15.57 0.18
CA LYS A 16 -11.60 -14.70 0.89
C LYS A 16 -10.83 -13.64 1.69
N PRO A 17 -10.25 -12.63 1.03
CA PRO A 17 -9.59 -11.56 1.75
C PRO A 17 -10.59 -10.83 2.65
N PRO A 18 -10.18 -10.40 3.86
CA PRO A 18 -11.06 -9.62 4.72
C PRO A 18 -11.43 -8.30 4.04
N GLN A 19 -12.72 -7.94 4.05
CA GLN A 19 -13.18 -6.65 3.55
C GLN A 19 -12.77 -5.56 4.54
N ILE A 20 -11.73 -4.81 4.20
CA ILE A 20 -11.27 -3.66 4.98
C ILE A 20 -12.11 -2.44 4.55
N LYS A 21 -12.91 -1.91 5.46
CA LYS A 21 -13.65 -0.66 5.26
C LYS A 21 -13.09 0.40 6.21
N THR A 22 -12.17 1.22 5.72
CA THR A 22 -11.64 2.37 6.46
C THR A 22 -12.30 3.64 5.96
N GLN A 23 -12.30 4.71 6.78
CA GLN A 23 -12.79 6.02 6.35
C GLN A 23 -12.07 6.53 5.10
N ALA A 24 -10.76 6.26 4.99
CA ALA A 24 -9.97 6.64 3.83
C ALA A 24 -10.42 5.94 2.54
N LEU A 25 -10.77 4.64 2.62
CA LEU A 25 -11.27 3.89 1.45
C LEU A 25 -12.66 4.38 1.04
N LEU A 26 -13.56 4.57 2.00
CA LEU A 26 -14.91 5.08 1.72
C LEU A 26 -14.86 6.47 1.07
N TRP A 27 -14.05 7.37 1.63
CA TRP A 27 -13.82 8.70 1.08
C TRP A 27 -13.25 8.64 -0.34
N GLY A 28 -12.22 7.83 -0.56
CA GLY A 28 -11.63 7.64 -1.89
C GLY A 28 -12.67 7.22 -2.91
N THR A 29 -13.41 6.15 -2.64
CA THR A 29 -14.44 5.61 -3.53
C THR A 29 -15.57 6.61 -3.78
N GLN A 30 -15.98 7.39 -2.78
CA GLN A 30 -17.05 8.38 -2.93
C GLN A 30 -16.67 9.53 -3.88
N HIS A 31 -15.41 9.97 -3.86
CA HIS A 31 -14.97 11.15 -4.60
C HIS A 31 -14.17 10.84 -5.88
N GLU A 32 -13.80 9.59 -6.12
CA GLU A 32 -13.06 9.20 -7.34
C GLU A 32 -13.84 9.53 -8.62
N TYR A 33 -15.16 9.32 -8.62
CA TYR A 33 -16.02 9.66 -9.76
C TYR A 33 -16.00 11.16 -10.06
N GLU A 34 -16.20 11.99 -9.03
CA GLU A 34 -16.18 13.45 -9.13
C GLU A 34 -14.81 13.96 -9.63
N ALA A 35 -13.73 13.44 -9.07
CA ALA A 35 -12.37 13.79 -9.49
C ALA A 35 -12.09 13.38 -10.96
N LYS A 36 -12.58 12.22 -11.39
CA LYS A 36 -12.45 11.75 -12.79
C LYS A 36 -13.27 12.58 -13.77
N GLU A 37 -14.47 12.98 -13.38
CA GLU A 37 -15.31 13.89 -14.18
C GLU A 37 -14.63 15.25 -14.32
N LEU A 38 -14.10 15.79 -13.21
CA LEU A 38 -13.31 17.01 -13.21
C LEU A 38 -12.09 16.90 -14.13
N TYR A 39 -11.31 15.82 -14.04
CA TYR A 39 -10.17 15.57 -14.93
C TYR A 39 -10.59 15.58 -16.41
N THR A 40 -11.70 14.88 -16.72
CA THR A 40 -12.19 14.74 -18.09
C THR A 40 -12.63 16.09 -18.65
N ASN A 41 -13.43 16.84 -17.90
CA ASN A 41 -13.89 18.18 -18.31
C ASN A 41 -12.75 19.18 -18.40
N PHE A 42 -11.79 19.12 -17.46
CA PHE A 42 -10.63 20.00 -17.42
C PHE A 42 -9.80 19.94 -18.70
N TYR A 43 -9.67 18.76 -19.32
CA TYR A 43 -8.91 18.60 -20.55
C TYR A 43 -9.74 18.58 -21.83
N SER A 44 -11.01 18.19 -21.77
CA SER A 44 -11.87 18.08 -22.96
C SER A 44 -12.45 19.41 -23.41
N ASP A 45 -12.70 20.33 -22.47
CA ASP A 45 -13.24 21.65 -22.77
C ASP A 45 -12.18 22.76 -22.52
N PRO A 46 -11.70 23.44 -23.57
CA PRO A 46 -10.78 24.58 -23.45
C PRO A 46 -11.32 25.69 -22.55
N ASN A 47 -12.64 25.90 -22.53
CA ASN A 47 -13.31 26.95 -21.77
C ASN A 47 -13.77 26.50 -20.39
N PHE A 48 -13.52 25.25 -20.00
CA PHE A 48 -13.90 24.75 -18.69
C PHE A 48 -13.22 25.55 -17.58
N VAL A 49 -14.04 26.08 -16.68
CA VAL A 49 -13.63 26.75 -15.45
C VAL A 49 -14.05 25.86 -14.29
N SER A 50 -13.08 25.38 -13.52
CA SER A 50 -13.36 24.59 -12.31
C SER A 50 -13.69 25.51 -11.14
N GLU A 51 -14.68 25.11 -10.33
CA GLU A 51 -14.90 25.71 -9.01
C GLU A 51 -13.78 25.35 -8.01
N ILE A 52 -13.10 24.23 -8.25
CA ILE A 52 -11.97 23.74 -7.44
C ILE A 52 -10.67 24.34 -7.98
N ILE A 53 -9.78 24.78 -7.09
CA ILE A 53 -8.56 25.49 -7.47
C ILE A 53 -7.54 24.50 -8.06
N CYS A 54 -7.21 24.67 -9.34
CA CYS A 54 -6.11 23.93 -9.97
C CYS A 54 -4.75 24.52 -9.58
N LEU A 55 -3.86 23.69 -9.05
CA LEU A 55 -2.50 24.08 -8.67
C LEU A 55 -1.50 23.97 -9.83
N SER A 56 -1.74 23.05 -10.76
CA SER A 56 -0.93 22.80 -11.96
C SER A 56 -1.37 23.65 -13.15
N GLU A 57 -0.48 23.82 -14.13
CA GLU A 57 -0.83 24.51 -15.38
C GLU A 57 -1.77 23.65 -16.25
N LYS A 58 -2.81 24.28 -16.81
CA LYS A 58 -3.70 23.64 -17.79
C LYS A 58 -2.95 23.45 -19.11
N LYS A 59 -2.83 22.19 -19.54
CA LYS A 59 -2.35 21.84 -20.89
C LYS A 59 -3.54 21.51 -21.77
N VAL A 60 -3.54 22.00 -23.01
CA VAL A 60 -4.60 21.71 -23.97
C VAL A 60 -4.28 20.42 -24.72
N HIS A 61 -5.18 19.45 -24.68
CA HIS A 61 -5.06 18.18 -25.38
C HIS A 61 -6.09 18.11 -26.51
N ARG A 62 -5.68 17.65 -27.69
CA ARG A 62 -6.56 17.49 -28.86
C ARG A 62 -7.08 16.07 -28.96
N GLY A 63 -8.36 15.91 -29.29
CA GLY A 63 -8.98 14.60 -29.43
C GLY A 63 -8.90 13.76 -28.16
N ILE A 64 -8.96 14.40 -26.97
CA ILE A 64 -8.83 13.67 -25.72
C ILE A 64 -10.03 12.72 -25.53
N ASN A 65 -9.74 11.50 -25.10
CA ASN A 65 -10.72 10.47 -24.82
C ASN A 65 -10.33 9.76 -23.54
N VAL A 66 -11.18 9.82 -22.52
CA VAL A 66 -10.98 9.18 -21.21
C VAL A 66 -12.01 8.06 -21.09
N LYS A 67 -11.56 6.86 -20.73
CA LYS A 67 -12.42 5.68 -20.60
C LYS A 67 -12.09 4.87 -19.36
N ASP A 68 -13.13 4.26 -18.82
CA ASP A 68 -12.99 3.29 -17.75
C ASP A 68 -12.36 2.00 -18.27
N ILE A 69 -11.57 1.37 -17.40
CA ILE A 69 -10.94 0.08 -17.67
C ILE A 69 -11.01 -0.78 -16.40
N GLY A 70 -11.12 -2.09 -16.59
CA GLY A 70 -11.02 -3.04 -15.49
C GLY A 70 -9.57 -3.41 -15.17
N LEU A 71 -9.42 -4.54 -14.48
CA LEU A 71 -8.13 -5.14 -14.21
C LEU A 71 -7.39 -5.50 -15.52
N CYS A 72 -6.24 -4.88 -15.72
CA CYS A 72 -5.31 -5.19 -16.80
C CYS A 72 -4.25 -6.17 -16.30
N PHE A 73 -3.96 -7.23 -17.06
CA PHE A 73 -2.93 -8.20 -16.74
C PHE A 73 -2.09 -8.52 -17.96
N ILE A 74 -0.86 -8.97 -17.72
CA ILE A 74 0.07 -9.33 -18.77
C ILE A 74 -0.09 -10.81 -19.07
N LEU A 75 -0.41 -11.15 -20.32
CA LEU A 75 -0.73 -12.53 -20.71
C LEU A 75 0.40 -13.52 -20.42
N ASP A 76 1.66 -13.10 -20.56
CA ASP A 76 2.83 -13.94 -20.28
C ASP A 76 3.22 -14.00 -18.79
N LYS A 77 2.66 -13.10 -17.97
CA LYS A 77 2.91 -12.96 -16.52
C LYS A 77 1.60 -12.64 -15.80
N PRO A 78 0.63 -13.58 -15.76
CA PRO A 78 -0.71 -13.32 -15.23
C PRO A 78 -0.75 -12.99 -13.73
N TRP A 79 0.36 -13.21 -12.99
CA TRP A 79 0.54 -12.75 -11.61
C TRP A 79 0.83 -11.24 -11.49
N ILE A 80 0.95 -10.53 -12.62
CA ILE A 80 1.16 -9.08 -12.69
C ILE A 80 -0.06 -8.45 -13.33
N GLY A 81 -0.75 -7.63 -12.55
CA GLY A 81 -1.87 -6.83 -13.04
C GLY A 81 -1.99 -5.50 -12.30
N ALA A 82 -2.73 -4.59 -12.91
CA ALA A 82 -3.02 -3.26 -12.38
C ALA A 82 -4.44 -2.85 -12.79
N SER A 83 -5.08 -2.02 -11.97
CA SER A 83 -6.39 -1.46 -12.26
C SER A 83 -6.27 0.05 -12.27
N PRO A 84 -5.96 0.66 -13.43
CA PRO A 84 -5.99 2.12 -13.57
C PRO A 84 -7.38 2.69 -13.27
N ASP A 85 -7.44 3.92 -12.76
CA ASP A 85 -8.72 4.61 -12.56
C ASP A 85 -9.36 5.01 -13.90
N ALA A 86 -8.53 5.29 -14.91
CA ALA A 86 -8.94 5.40 -16.30
C ALA A 86 -7.78 5.16 -17.28
N VAL A 87 -8.11 4.93 -18.55
CA VAL A 87 -7.19 5.11 -19.67
C VAL A 87 -7.51 6.42 -20.38
N VAL A 88 -6.47 7.09 -20.87
CA VAL A 88 -6.58 8.33 -21.63
C VAL A 88 -5.87 8.21 -22.97
N PHE A 89 -6.45 8.78 -24.01
CA PHE A 89 -5.82 8.96 -25.31
C PHE A 89 -5.94 10.43 -25.72
N CYS A 90 -4.90 11.00 -26.34
CA CYS A 90 -5.02 12.23 -27.13
C CYS A 90 -4.11 12.18 -28.35
N ASP A 91 -4.44 12.93 -29.39
CA ASP A 91 -3.65 13.03 -30.64
C ASP A 91 -2.22 13.54 -30.37
N CYS A 92 -2.06 14.28 -29.29
CA CYS A 92 -0.81 14.89 -28.85
C CYS A 92 0.17 13.92 -28.16
N CYS A 93 -0.34 12.95 -27.42
CA CYS A 93 0.44 12.19 -26.44
C CYS A 93 0.29 10.67 -26.62
N GLY A 94 -0.67 10.22 -27.43
CA GLY A 94 -1.03 8.82 -27.55
C GLY A 94 -1.74 8.30 -26.31
N TYR A 95 -1.53 7.02 -26.00
CA TYR A 95 -2.15 6.34 -24.87
C TYR A 95 -1.39 6.55 -23.56
N GLY A 96 -2.15 6.87 -22.51
CA GLY A 96 -1.70 6.94 -21.12
C GLY A 96 -2.73 6.33 -20.17
N VAL A 97 -2.38 6.30 -18.90
CA VAL A 97 -3.29 5.96 -17.79
C VAL A 97 -3.53 7.18 -16.92
N VAL A 98 -4.63 7.17 -16.18
CA VAL A 98 -4.95 8.16 -15.15
C VAL A 98 -4.96 7.46 -13.80
N GLU A 99 -4.34 8.10 -12.81
CA GLU A 99 -4.34 7.66 -11.43
C GLU A 99 -4.80 8.82 -10.55
N ILE A 100 -5.85 8.61 -9.76
CA ILE A 100 -6.56 9.60 -8.96
C ILE A 100 -6.39 9.24 -7.49
N LYS A 101 -6.04 10.25 -6.69
CA LYS A 101 -6.00 10.14 -5.23
C LYS A 101 -6.87 11.21 -4.60
N CYS A 102 -7.82 10.77 -3.79
CA CYS A 102 -8.64 11.62 -2.92
C CYS A 102 -8.21 11.35 -1.46
N PRO A 103 -7.12 11.95 -0.95
CA PRO A 103 -6.61 11.63 0.38
C PRO A 103 -7.52 12.19 1.49
N PHE A 104 -8.13 11.30 2.27
CA PHE A 104 -8.98 11.66 3.43
C PHE A 104 -8.27 12.54 4.47
N SER A 105 -6.94 12.43 4.59
CA SER A 105 -6.12 13.26 5.50
C SER A 105 -6.03 14.73 5.10
N LEU A 106 -6.34 15.06 3.83
CA LEU A 106 -6.30 16.41 3.28
C LEU A 106 -7.68 17.00 2.99
N ARG A 107 -8.77 16.30 3.33
CA ARG A 107 -10.15 16.74 3.04
C ARG A 107 -10.52 18.14 3.55
N GLU A 108 -9.86 18.59 4.62
CA GLU A 108 -10.07 19.88 5.30
C GLU A 108 -8.78 20.72 5.34
N LYS A 109 -7.76 20.35 4.54
CA LYS A 109 -6.44 21.00 4.54
C LYS A 109 -6.12 21.54 3.16
N SER A 110 -5.26 22.56 3.09
CA SER A 110 -4.70 23.00 1.82
C SER A 110 -3.72 21.95 1.29
N LEU A 111 -3.97 21.52 0.06
CA LEU A 111 -3.05 20.67 -0.69
C LEU A 111 -1.76 21.45 -1.01
N ARG A 112 -1.87 22.74 -1.34
CA ARG A 112 -0.72 23.61 -1.61
C ARG A 112 0.23 23.71 -0.41
N GLU A 113 -0.31 23.89 0.79
CA GLU A 113 0.49 23.92 2.02
C GLU A 113 1.13 22.56 2.33
N GLU A 114 0.40 21.45 2.14
CA GLU A 114 0.94 20.10 2.33
C GLU A 114 2.13 19.84 1.40
N ILE A 115 2.01 20.19 0.11
CA ILE A 115 3.10 20.09 -0.86
C ILE A 115 4.30 20.95 -0.43
N SER A 116 4.04 22.17 0.02
CA SER A 116 5.08 23.11 0.45
C SER A 116 5.77 22.72 1.76
N SER A 117 5.18 21.82 2.54
CA SER A 117 5.75 21.33 3.80
C SER A 117 7.01 20.44 3.63
N GLY A 118 7.26 19.97 2.40
CA GLY A 118 8.34 19.03 2.08
C GLY A 118 8.10 17.58 2.55
N ARG A 119 6.97 17.30 3.22
CA ARG A 119 6.59 15.95 3.69
C ARG A 119 5.65 15.22 2.75
N SER A 120 5.15 15.89 1.72
CA SER A 120 4.27 15.31 0.71
C SER A 120 4.99 14.28 -0.18
N TYR A 121 4.22 13.35 -0.73
CA TYR A 121 4.69 12.47 -1.80
C TYR A 121 4.74 13.20 -3.16
N ILE A 122 4.25 14.44 -3.23
CA ILE A 122 4.34 15.32 -4.38
C ILE A 122 5.48 16.30 -4.15
N LEU A 123 6.38 16.41 -5.13
CA LEU A 123 7.46 17.39 -5.17
C LEU A 123 7.05 18.54 -6.08
N ASN A 124 7.46 19.76 -5.74
CA ASN A 124 7.18 20.96 -6.50
C ASN A 124 8.46 21.78 -6.67
N GLU A 125 8.89 21.93 -7.91
CA GLU A 125 9.99 22.82 -8.30
C GLU A 125 9.43 23.90 -9.23
N ASN A 126 9.19 25.10 -8.71
CA ASN A 126 8.67 26.24 -9.50
C ASN A 126 7.39 25.92 -10.31
N LYS A 127 6.38 25.32 -9.66
CA LYS A 127 5.11 24.85 -10.26
C LYS A 127 5.25 23.65 -11.21
N GLN A 128 6.43 23.05 -11.30
CA GLN A 128 6.58 21.74 -11.93
C GLN A 128 6.39 20.68 -10.84
N TYR A 129 5.24 20.02 -10.91
CA TYR A 129 4.87 18.96 -9.98
C TYR A 129 5.36 17.60 -10.49
N THR A 130 5.89 16.79 -9.58
CA THR A 130 6.26 15.40 -9.84
C THR A 130 6.05 14.57 -8.58
N ILE A 131 6.19 13.25 -8.68
CA ILE A 131 6.08 12.35 -7.54
C ILE A 131 7.46 12.06 -6.95
N ASN A 132 7.52 11.95 -5.62
CA ASN A 132 8.68 11.40 -4.94
C ASN A 132 8.87 9.94 -5.38
N LYS A 133 9.96 9.65 -6.09
CA LYS A 133 10.25 8.31 -6.63
C LYS A 133 10.46 7.24 -5.55
N ASN A 134 10.70 7.63 -4.30
CA ASN A 134 10.81 6.72 -3.16
C ASN A 134 9.44 6.39 -2.53
N HIS A 135 8.36 7.05 -2.96
CA HIS A 135 7.01 6.78 -2.46
C HIS A 135 6.38 5.58 -3.19
N SER A 136 5.57 4.80 -2.49
CA SER A 136 4.93 3.58 -3.02
C SER A 136 4.06 3.83 -4.26
N TYR A 137 3.43 4.99 -4.34
CA TYR A 137 2.66 5.40 -5.53
C TYR A 137 3.51 5.47 -6.80
N TYR A 138 4.82 5.76 -6.73
CA TYR A 138 5.67 5.70 -7.91
C TYR A 138 5.76 4.26 -8.44
N THR A 139 5.95 3.28 -7.54
CA THR A 139 5.91 1.87 -7.93
C THR A 139 4.57 1.49 -8.54
N GLN A 140 3.46 1.93 -7.93
CA GLN A 140 2.12 1.64 -8.40
C GLN A 140 1.92 2.10 -9.87
N VAL A 141 2.19 3.38 -10.16
CA VAL A 141 2.01 3.92 -11.51
C VAL A 141 2.99 3.33 -12.52
N GLN A 142 4.23 3.02 -12.11
CA GLN A 142 5.21 2.40 -13.00
C GLN A 142 4.78 0.99 -13.41
N ILE A 143 4.27 0.18 -12.47
CA ILE A 143 3.75 -1.15 -12.77
C ILE A 143 2.44 -1.07 -13.56
N GLN A 144 1.60 -0.06 -13.31
CA GLN A 144 0.38 0.19 -14.08
C GLN A 144 0.68 0.50 -15.55
N MET A 145 1.65 1.38 -15.81
CA MET A 145 2.11 1.66 -17.18
C MET A 145 2.71 0.42 -17.85
N TYR A 146 3.47 -0.39 -17.10
CA TYR A 146 4.02 -1.66 -17.61
C TYR A 146 2.91 -2.66 -17.97
N ALA A 147 1.89 -2.81 -17.13
CA ALA A 147 0.77 -3.74 -17.34
C ALA A 147 -0.15 -3.32 -18.50
N THR A 148 -0.25 -2.02 -18.77
CA THR A 148 -1.10 -1.45 -19.82
C THR A 148 -0.36 -1.15 -21.13
N GLY A 149 0.97 -1.22 -21.13
CA GLY A 149 1.79 -0.86 -22.29
C GLY A 149 1.75 0.64 -22.63
N THR A 150 1.49 1.50 -21.65
CA THR A 150 1.38 2.96 -21.82
C THR A 150 2.68 3.68 -21.47
N SER A 151 2.88 4.88 -22.04
CA SER A 151 4.13 5.64 -21.90
C SER A 151 4.09 6.68 -20.78
N TYR A 152 2.92 6.99 -20.26
CA TYR A 152 2.75 7.96 -19.18
C TYR A 152 1.52 7.67 -18.31
N CYS A 153 1.57 8.22 -17.10
CA CYS A 153 0.45 8.32 -16.18
C CYS A 153 0.19 9.80 -15.88
N ASP A 154 -1.03 10.27 -16.10
CA ASP A 154 -1.48 11.55 -15.54
C ASP A 154 -1.96 11.28 -14.10
N PHE A 155 -1.24 11.83 -13.13
CA PHE A 155 -1.47 11.61 -11.70
C PHE A 155 -2.21 12.81 -11.14
N MET A 156 -3.41 12.58 -10.61
CA MET A 156 -4.27 13.58 -10.02
C MET A 156 -4.34 13.40 -8.52
N VAL A 157 -4.16 14.49 -7.78
CA VAL A 157 -4.54 14.55 -6.36
C VAL A 157 -5.64 15.57 -6.21
N TRP A 158 -6.77 15.11 -5.68
CA TRP A 158 -7.99 15.88 -5.55
C TRP A 158 -8.34 16.08 -4.07
N THR A 159 -8.74 17.30 -3.72
CA THR A 159 -9.42 17.63 -2.47
C THR A 159 -10.67 18.47 -2.79
N PRO A 160 -11.59 18.68 -1.83
CA PRO A 160 -12.77 19.52 -2.04
C PRO A 160 -12.47 20.99 -2.40
N VAL A 161 -11.23 21.45 -2.23
CA VAL A 161 -10.84 22.86 -2.43
C VAL A 161 -9.76 23.05 -3.48
N GLU A 162 -8.85 22.09 -3.64
CA GLU A 162 -7.69 22.19 -4.51
C GLU A 162 -7.44 20.86 -5.22
N PHE A 163 -6.94 20.91 -6.45
CA PHE A 163 -6.43 19.73 -7.14
C PHE A 163 -5.15 20.03 -7.90
N VAL A 164 -4.36 18.99 -8.15
CA VAL A 164 -3.15 19.07 -8.97
C VAL A 164 -3.12 17.88 -9.91
N ILE A 165 -2.73 18.12 -11.17
CA ILE A 165 -2.52 17.07 -12.17
C ILE A 165 -1.10 17.22 -12.71
N PHE A 166 -0.36 16.13 -12.74
CA PHE A 166 0.97 16.12 -13.35
C PHE A 166 1.28 14.79 -13.99
N ARG A 167 2.17 14.83 -15.00
CA ARG A 167 2.51 13.66 -15.79
C ARG A 167 3.74 12.96 -15.24
N ILE A 168 3.63 11.66 -15.05
CA ILE A 168 4.73 10.76 -14.71
C ILE A 168 5.05 9.94 -15.97
N ALA A 169 6.29 10.03 -16.45
CA ALA A 169 6.76 9.24 -17.58
C ALA A 169 7.06 7.79 -17.16
N SER A 170 6.89 6.85 -18.09
CA SER A 170 7.36 5.48 -17.91
C SER A 170 8.89 5.44 -17.72
N ASP A 171 9.32 4.70 -16.71
CA ASP A 171 10.72 4.48 -16.36
C ASP A 171 11.03 2.99 -16.57
N THR A 172 11.51 2.67 -17.77
CA THR A 172 11.71 1.28 -18.21
C THR A 172 12.76 0.53 -17.38
N GLU A 173 13.78 1.23 -16.88
CA GLU A 173 14.80 0.65 -16.01
C GLU A 173 14.22 0.31 -14.64
N TYR A 174 13.47 1.25 -14.05
CA TYR A 174 12.77 1.01 -12.79
C TYR A 174 11.78 -0.16 -12.91
N GLN A 175 10.97 -0.17 -13.97
CA GLN A 175 10.03 -1.25 -14.25
C GLN A 175 10.75 -2.60 -14.37
N LYS A 176 11.85 -2.69 -15.12
CA LYS A 176 12.63 -3.93 -15.26
C LYS A 176 13.09 -4.47 -13.90
N ASN A 177 13.60 -3.59 -13.02
CA ASN A 177 14.06 -3.97 -11.68
C ASN A 177 12.89 -4.40 -10.77
N ALA A 178 11.78 -3.67 -10.80
CA ALA A 178 10.58 -3.99 -10.03
C ALA A 178 9.98 -5.34 -10.48
N ILE A 179 9.87 -5.58 -11.79
CA ILE A 179 9.38 -6.83 -12.37
C ILE A 179 10.30 -8.00 -12.03
N GLY A 180 11.62 -7.81 -12.06
CA GLY A 180 12.57 -8.81 -11.57
C GLY A 180 12.31 -9.22 -10.12
N THR A 181 12.00 -8.25 -9.27
CA THR A 181 11.67 -8.48 -7.85
C THR A 181 10.32 -9.17 -7.69
N ILE A 182 9.28 -8.74 -8.41
CA ILE A 182 7.94 -9.34 -8.41
C ILE A 182 8.02 -10.81 -8.87
N ASN A 183 8.78 -11.09 -9.93
CA ASN A 183 8.95 -12.46 -10.43
C ASN A 183 9.63 -13.38 -9.43
N LYS A 184 10.67 -12.88 -8.72
CA LYS A 184 11.30 -13.65 -7.63
C LYS A 184 10.32 -13.91 -6.50
N PHE A 185 9.57 -12.88 -6.08
CA PHE A 185 8.57 -13.01 -5.01
C PHE A 185 7.48 -14.03 -5.37
N TRP A 186 6.92 -13.95 -6.58
CA TRP A 186 5.95 -14.90 -7.09
C TRP A 186 6.49 -16.33 -7.10
N ARG A 187 7.66 -16.56 -7.74
CA ARG A 187 8.24 -17.90 -7.91
C ARG A 187 8.65 -18.56 -6.60
N LEU A 188 9.19 -17.79 -5.65
CA LEU A 188 9.76 -18.34 -4.42
C LEU A 188 8.75 -18.42 -3.27
N ASN A 189 7.67 -17.64 -3.29
CA ASN A 189 6.75 -17.54 -2.16
C ASN A 189 5.31 -17.87 -2.52
N ILE A 190 4.74 -17.19 -3.52
CA ILE A 190 3.32 -17.31 -3.83
C ILE A 190 3.00 -18.60 -4.58
N LEU A 191 3.76 -18.92 -5.63
CA LEU A 191 3.53 -20.12 -6.43
C LEU A 191 3.67 -21.41 -5.60
N PRO A 192 4.72 -21.60 -4.76
CA PRO A 192 4.81 -22.77 -3.89
C PRO A 192 3.66 -22.86 -2.89
N GLU A 193 3.23 -21.75 -2.29
CA GLU A 193 2.09 -21.76 -1.36
C GLU A 193 0.77 -22.10 -2.06
N LEU A 194 0.51 -21.53 -3.24
CA LEU A 194 -0.69 -21.86 -4.02
C LEU A 194 -0.76 -23.35 -4.39
N LEU A 195 0.38 -23.99 -4.66
CA LEU A 195 0.46 -25.40 -5.03
C LEU A 195 0.40 -26.33 -3.81
N THR A 196 1.03 -25.95 -2.70
CA THR A 196 1.28 -26.88 -1.58
C THR A 196 0.46 -26.58 -0.33
N LYS A 197 -0.03 -25.34 -0.19
CA LYS A 197 -0.74 -24.83 0.99
C LYS A 197 -0.02 -25.11 2.30
N ARG A 198 1.31 -25.17 2.30
CA ARG A 198 2.10 -25.58 3.48
C ARG A 198 1.89 -24.63 4.65
N ILE A 199 1.92 -23.33 4.39
CA ILE A 199 1.76 -22.32 5.44
C ILE A 199 0.32 -22.36 5.98
N ALA A 200 -0.67 -22.45 5.10
CA ALA A 200 -2.06 -22.58 5.52
C ALA A 200 -2.35 -23.88 6.31
N ASN A 201 -1.71 -25.00 5.94
CA ASN A 201 -1.88 -26.28 6.62
C ASN A 201 -1.16 -26.32 7.97
N ASP A 202 0.05 -25.75 8.07
CA ASP A 202 0.76 -25.61 9.34
C ASP A 202 -0.08 -24.78 10.34
N ASP A 203 -0.65 -23.66 9.88
CA ASP A 203 -1.54 -22.83 10.70
C ASP A 203 -2.86 -23.53 11.09
N ASN A 204 -3.29 -24.54 10.32
CA ASN A 204 -4.46 -25.36 10.64
C ASN A 204 -4.11 -26.51 11.58
N ASN A 205 -2.93 -27.13 11.47
CA ASN A 205 -2.46 -28.16 12.40
C ASN A 205 -2.25 -27.59 13.81
N ASP A 206 -1.79 -26.33 13.89
CA ASP A 206 -1.72 -25.56 15.15
C ASP A 206 -3.13 -25.23 15.72
N LYS A 207 -4.19 -25.31 14.89
CA LYS A 207 -5.60 -25.12 15.31
C LYS A 207 -6.33 -26.42 15.59
N GLU A 208 -6.05 -27.50 14.85
CA GLU A 208 -6.67 -28.82 15.02
C GLU A 208 -6.13 -29.57 16.25
N THR A 209 -4.93 -29.23 16.73
CA THR A 209 -4.44 -29.67 18.04
C THR A 209 -5.21 -29.07 19.22
N PHE A 210 -6.13 -28.13 18.97
CA PHE A 210 -7.02 -27.53 19.99
C PHE A 210 -8.47 -28.01 19.94
N SER A 211 -8.80 -29.06 19.18
CA SER A 211 -10.14 -29.63 19.25
C SER A 211 -10.16 -31.14 19.06
N LYS A 212 -10.13 -31.86 20.18
CA LYS A 212 -11.06 -32.95 20.50
C LYS A 212 -10.95 -33.31 21.99
N ASP A 213 -12.11 -33.28 22.63
CA ASP A 213 -12.51 -33.93 23.88
C ASP A 213 -12.21 -33.22 25.22
N ALA A 214 -13.23 -32.46 25.66
CA ALA A 214 -13.71 -32.20 27.04
C ALA A 214 -12.77 -31.57 28.09
N GLU A 215 -12.84 -30.24 28.28
CA GLU A 215 -13.43 -29.49 29.42
C GLU A 215 -13.16 -27.97 29.28
N PRO A 216 -14.00 -27.07 29.83
CA PRO A 216 -13.93 -25.64 29.58
C PRO A 216 -12.95 -24.94 30.53
N ASP A 217 -11.71 -24.73 30.08
CA ASP A 217 -10.84 -23.59 30.47
C ASP A 217 -9.42 -23.83 29.95
N SER A 218 -9.12 -23.45 28.71
CA SER A 218 -7.73 -23.37 28.23
C SER A 218 -7.38 -21.91 27.96
N VAL A 219 -7.02 -21.21 29.04
CA VAL A 219 -6.59 -19.82 29.02
C VAL A 219 -5.31 -19.69 28.19
N GLN A 220 -5.36 -18.83 27.18
CA GLN A 220 -4.24 -18.52 26.31
C GLN A 220 -3.11 -17.87 27.13
N SER A 221 -1.94 -18.51 27.23
CA SER A 221 -0.84 -17.97 28.02
C SER A 221 -0.18 -16.78 27.32
N TYR A 222 -0.25 -15.62 27.98
CA TYR A 222 0.25 -14.37 27.40
C TYR A 222 1.78 -14.25 27.52
N CYS A 223 2.38 -14.78 28.60
CA CYS A 223 3.78 -14.58 29.01
C CYS A 223 4.59 -15.90 29.10
N VAL A 224 5.93 -15.84 29.12
CA VAL A 224 6.84 -17.00 29.25
C VAL A 224 6.66 -17.85 30.52
N CYS A 225 5.99 -17.31 31.54
CA CYS A 225 5.68 -18.03 32.77
C CYS A 225 4.50 -19.01 32.62
N ASN A 226 3.80 -18.98 31.49
CA ASN A 226 2.55 -19.71 31.26
C ASN A 226 1.45 -19.46 32.30
N SER A 227 1.55 -18.38 33.08
CA SER A 227 0.49 -17.97 34.01
C SER A 227 -0.72 -17.45 33.25
N LEU A 228 -1.90 -17.85 33.71
CA LEU A 228 -3.20 -17.52 33.13
C LEU A 228 -3.72 -16.14 33.56
N THR A 229 -3.01 -15.47 34.46
CA THR A 229 -3.40 -14.17 35.02
C THR A 229 -2.79 -13.01 34.23
N ALA A 230 -3.65 -12.18 33.66
CA ALA A 230 -3.31 -10.84 33.16
C ALA A 230 -3.28 -9.79 34.30
N GLU A 231 -3.18 -10.24 35.55
CA GLU A 231 -3.20 -9.35 36.71
C GLU A 231 -1.85 -8.64 36.86
N GLY A 232 -1.90 -7.31 36.81
CA GLY A 232 -0.75 -6.43 36.99
C GLY A 232 -0.20 -5.83 35.69
N ASP A 233 0.89 -5.07 35.83
CA ASP A 233 1.55 -4.40 34.72
C ASP A 233 2.09 -5.42 33.70
N MET A 234 1.86 -5.17 32.42
CA MET A 234 2.35 -6.00 31.32
C MET A 234 2.98 -5.15 30.21
N VAL A 235 3.95 -5.72 29.50
CA VAL A 235 4.63 -5.07 28.38
C VAL A 235 4.56 -5.91 27.11
N ALA A 236 4.17 -5.27 25.99
CA ALA A 236 4.11 -5.90 24.67
C ALA A 236 5.43 -5.70 23.91
N CYS A 237 5.85 -6.71 23.14
CA CYS A 237 7.03 -6.63 22.28
C CYS A 237 6.67 -6.17 20.87
N ASP A 238 7.24 -5.04 20.41
CA ASP A 238 6.95 -4.44 19.10
C ASP A 238 7.41 -5.26 17.87
N SER A 239 8.07 -6.40 18.08
CA SER A 239 8.54 -7.29 17.01
C SER A 239 7.75 -8.59 16.89
N CYS A 240 7.10 -9.05 17.96
CA CYS A 240 6.41 -10.36 17.94
C CYS A 240 5.02 -10.32 18.56
N ASP A 241 4.56 -9.14 19.00
CA ASP A 241 3.24 -8.86 19.56
C ASP A 241 2.84 -9.72 20.77
N LYS A 242 3.81 -10.42 21.39
CA LYS A 242 3.63 -11.16 22.63
C LYS A 242 3.75 -10.23 23.84
N TRP A 243 2.97 -10.52 24.88
CA TRP A 243 2.94 -9.77 26.11
C TRP A 243 3.73 -10.45 27.23
N PHE A 244 4.31 -9.68 28.14
CA PHE A 244 5.13 -10.25 29.20
C PHE A 244 4.93 -9.52 30.52
N HIS A 245 4.93 -10.26 31.62
CA HIS A 245 5.05 -9.66 32.94
C HIS A 245 6.48 -9.12 33.11
N PRO A 246 6.65 -7.88 33.60
CA PRO A 246 7.97 -7.28 33.82
C PRO A 246 8.85 -8.14 34.72
N THR A 247 8.28 -8.75 35.76
CA THR A 247 8.98 -9.65 36.68
C THR A 247 9.48 -10.93 36.01
N CYS A 248 8.70 -11.53 35.09
CA CYS A 248 9.11 -12.71 34.32
C CYS A 248 10.27 -12.43 33.36
N LEU A 249 10.49 -11.16 33.01
CA LEU A 249 11.65 -10.70 32.22
C LEU A 249 12.75 -10.06 33.08
N LYS A 250 12.64 -10.14 34.42
CA LYS A 250 13.55 -9.51 35.39
C LYS A 250 13.71 -7.99 35.19
N LEU A 251 12.66 -7.33 34.70
CA LEU A 251 12.60 -5.88 34.57
C LEU A 251 12.24 -5.27 35.93
N LYS A 252 13.08 -4.36 36.43
CA LYS A 252 12.83 -3.63 37.69
C LYS A 252 11.80 -2.51 37.54
N LYS A 253 11.59 -2.02 36.32
CA LYS A 253 10.62 -0.98 35.94
C LYS A 253 10.14 -1.26 34.53
N LEU A 254 8.93 -0.81 34.22
CA LEU A 254 8.42 -0.82 32.85
C LEU A 254 9.33 0.02 31.93
N PRO A 255 9.56 -0.42 30.69
CA PRO A 255 10.30 0.36 29.71
C PRO A 255 9.59 1.70 29.44
N SER A 256 10.31 2.81 29.57
CA SER A 256 9.79 4.15 29.25
C SER A 256 9.97 4.55 27.78
N SER A 257 10.65 3.71 26.99
CA SER A 257 10.89 3.95 25.57
C SER A 257 9.64 3.68 24.73
N LYS A 258 9.41 4.51 23.71
CA LYS A 258 8.29 4.37 22.75
C LYS A 258 8.33 3.04 21.97
N ILE A 259 9.50 2.40 21.92
CA ILE A 259 9.72 1.10 21.28
C ILE A 259 10.43 0.20 22.28
N TRP A 260 9.97 -1.04 22.42
CA TRP A 260 10.60 -2.07 23.24
C TRP A 260 10.50 -3.46 22.62
N TYR A 261 11.64 -4.17 22.63
CA TYR A 261 11.73 -5.55 22.18
C TYR A 261 12.04 -6.49 23.34
N CYS A 262 11.42 -7.67 23.34
CA CYS A 262 11.70 -8.72 24.32
C CYS A 262 13.11 -9.32 24.12
N PRO A 263 13.67 -10.00 25.13
CA PRO A 263 15.04 -10.54 25.06
C PRO A 263 15.28 -11.48 23.86
N ILE A 264 14.25 -12.22 23.43
CA ILE A 264 14.32 -13.11 22.28
C ILE A 264 14.47 -12.31 20.98
N CYS A 265 13.63 -11.29 20.79
CA CYS A 265 13.69 -10.44 19.59
C CYS A 265 14.94 -9.57 19.58
N ARG A 266 15.38 -9.06 20.74
CA ARG A 266 16.66 -8.33 20.87
C ARG A 266 17.85 -9.18 20.44
N LYS A 267 17.92 -10.45 20.87
CA LYS A 267 19.01 -11.36 20.48
C LYS A 267 19.01 -11.64 18.97
N LYS A 268 17.83 -11.78 18.35
CA LYS A 268 17.70 -11.93 16.89
C LYS A 268 18.20 -10.69 16.14
N ILE A 269 17.80 -9.49 16.60
CA ILE A 269 18.23 -8.22 15.99
C ILE A 269 19.75 -8.03 16.13
N TYR A 270 20.30 -8.29 17.33
CA TYR A 270 21.74 -8.17 17.57
C TYR A 270 22.57 -9.13 16.73
N ASN A 271 22.14 -10.39 16.59
CA ASN A 271 22.81 -11.37 15.74
C ASN A 271 22.74 -11.00 14.24
N ALA A 272 21.66 -10.34 13.79
CA ALA A 272 21.54 -9.86 12.43
C ALA A 272 22.46 -8.67 12.14
N MET A 273 22.77 -7.83 13.14
CA MET A 273 23.71 -6.71 12.99
C MET A 273 25.18 -7.12 12.99
N LEU A 274 25.54 -8.25 13.63
CA LEU A 274 26.91 -8.78 13.62
C LEU A 274 27.28 -9.55 12.34
N MET A 275 26.33 -9.79 11.45
CA MET A 275 26.55 -10.39 10.13
C MET A 275 26.56 -9.36 8.99
N LEU A 276 26.59 -8.07 9.33
CA LEU A 276 26.82 -6.93 8.45
C LEU A 276 28.19 -6.32 8.75
#